data_AF-A0A7J2IQY3-F1
#
_entry.id   AF-A0A7J2IQY3-F1
#
_cell.length_a   1.000
_cell.length_b   1.000
_cell.length_c   1.000
_cell.angle_alpha   90.00
_cell.angle_beta   90.00
_cell.angle_gamma   90.00
#
_symmetry.space_group_name_H-M   'P 1'
#
loop_
_entity.id
_entity.type
_entity.pdbx_description
1 polymer ?
#
loop_
_entity_poly.entity_id
_entity_poly.type
_entity_poly.pdbx_seq_one_letter_code
_entity_poly.pdbx_strand_id
1 'polypeptide(L)'
;NVPGVDPLLVGIISGIGGGIGKLIIFLTGWGVSSFLSDEQEKQINAFKKLLGDYGALAAFLFAATPSPDDIIIIPLGLIRYNTWKFFAAITAGKIIISIATSYFGVFFGSFFSEKGVWSSVIASIVFLIVFTWILLKIDWVKVMLIVNEKGWKEFLRIIYRRNWDLILVKKSKTQR
;
A
#
# COMPACT_ATOMS: atom_id res chain seq x y z
N ASN A 1 -9.73 -19.70 -6.74
CA ASN A 1 -9.77 -19.45 -8.20
C ASN A 1 -11.00 -20.07 -8.78
N VAL A 2 -11.84 -19.28 -9.46
CA VAL A 2 -12.84 -19.85 -10.37
C VAL A 2 -12.04 -20.44 -11.54
N PRO A 3 -12.13 -21.74 -11.82
CA PRO A 3 -11.38 -22.34 -12.93
C PRO A 3 -11.77 -21.66 -14.26
N GLY A 4 -10.77 -21.24 -15.05
CA GLY A 4 -10.97 -20.72 -16.40
C GLY A 4 -11.10 -19.20 -16.56
N VAL A 5 -10.94 -18.40 -15.50
CA VAL A 5 -11.00 -16.92 -15.61
C VAL A 5 -9.58 -16.34 -15.71
N ASP A 6 -9.33 -15.54 -16.75
CA ASP A 6 -8.07 -14.83 -16.96
C ASP A 6 -7.77 -13.89 -15.76
N PRO A 7 -6.61 -14.03 -15.10
CA PRO A 7 -6.19 -13.14 -14.01
C PRO A 7 -6.23 -11.64 -14.35
N LEU A 8 -6.00 -11.29 -15.62
CA LEU A 8 -6.17 -9.91 -16.10
C LEU A 8 -7.60 -9.44 -15.96
N LEU A 9 -8.55 -10.25 -16.41
CA LEU A 9 -9.97 -9.93 -16.39
C LEU A 9 -10.48 -9.84 -14.94
N VAL A 10 -10.03 -10.75 -14.06
CA VAL A 10 -10.31 -10.66 -12.62
C VAL A 10 -9.76 -9.38 -12.03
N GLY A 11 -8.50 -9.05 -12.34
CA GLY A 11 -7.84 -7.84 -11.85
C GLY A 11 -8.55 -6.56 -12.31
N ILE A 12 -8.94 -6.49 -13.58
CA ILE A 12 -9.65 -5.35 -14.17
C ILE A 12 -11.03 -5.20 -13.54
N ILE A 13 -11.84 -6.26 -13.48
CA ILE A 13 -13.20 -6.20 -12.91
C ILE A 13 -13.14 -5.84 -11.41
N SER A 14 -12.21 -6.47 -10.68
CA SER A 14 -11.96 -6.15 -9.26
C SER A 14 -11.55 -4.68 -9.08
N GLY A 15 -10.65 -4.18 -9.93
CA GLY A 15 -10.19 -2.81 -9.89
C GLY A 15 -11.30 -1.80 -10.17
N ILE A 16 -12.13 -2.06 -11.18
CA ILE A 16 -13.30 -1.23 -11.52
C ILE A 16 -14.33 -1.24 -10.39
N GLY A 17 -14.68 -2.43 -9.87
CA GLY A 17 -15.60 -2.56 -8.74
C GLY A 17 -15.10 -1.82 -7.50
N GLY A 18 -13.80 -1.94 -7.21
CA GLY A 18 -13.15 -1.19 -6.14
C GLY A 18 -13.17 0.32 -6.37
N GLY A 19 -12.98 0.77 -7.62
CA GLY A 19 -13.06 2.18 -8.01
C GLY A 19 -14.46 2.76 -7.80
N ILE A 20 -15.51 2.01 -8.17
CA ILE A 20 -16.91 2.38 -7.94
C ILE A 20 -17.18 2.50 -6.44
N GLY A 21 -16.72 1.54 -5.63
CA GLY A 21 -16.85 1.62 -4.18
C GLY A 21 -16.21 2.88 -3.58
N LYS A 22 -15.04 3.29 -4.07
CA LYS A 22 -14.38 4.54 -3.63
C LYS A 22 -15.05 5.80 -4.14
N LEU A 23 -15.76 5.73 -5.27
CA LEU A 23 -16.54 6.85 -5.78
C LEU A 23 -17.69 7.22 -4.82
N ILE A 24 -18.28 6.24 -4.15
CA ILE A 24 -19.30 6.49 -3.11
C ILE A 24 -18.69 7.34 -1.98
N ILE A 25 -17.53 6.94 -1.45
CA ILE A 25 -16.83 7.66 -0.37
C ILE A 25 -16.48 9.09 -0.79
N PHE A 26 -15.97 9.24 -2.01
CA PHE A 26 -15.67 10.55 -2.60
C PHE A 26 -16.92 11.43 -2.67
N LEU A 27 -18.03 10.89 -3.17
CA LEU A 27 -19.30 11.61 -3.28
C LEU A 27 -19.91 11.93 -1.91
N THR A 28 -19.69 11.09 -0.89
CA THR A 28 -20.06 11.42 0.48
C THR A 28 -19.30 12.65 0.97
N GLY A 29 -17.98 12.71 0.79
CA GLY A 29 -17.18 13.89 1.12
C GLY A 29 -17.61 15.13 0.30
N TRP A 30 -17.96 14.92 -0.96
CA TRP A 30 -18.51 15.95 -1.83
C TRP A 30 -19.85 16.50 -1.31
N GLY A 31 -20.77 15.62 -0.90
CA GLY A 31 -22.06 16.02 -0.33
C GLY A 31 -21.90 16.74 1.01
N VAL A 32 -20.98 16.29 1.87
CA VAL A 32 -20.69 16.95 3.16
C VAL A 32 -20.13 18.36 2.95
N SER A 33 -19.39 18.60 1.85
CA SER A 33 -18.78 19.91 1.57
C SER A 33 -19.79 21.07 1.51
N SER A 34 -21.07 20.83 1.19
CA SER A 34 -22.09 21.88 1.17
C SER A 34 -22.55 22.34 2.56
N PHE A 35 -22.19 21.61 3.62
CA PHE A 35 -22.54 21.93 5.00
C PHE A 35 -21.39 22.61 5.77
N LEU A 36 -20.28 22.89 5.09
CA LEU A 36 -19.14 23.59 5.69
C LEU A 36 -19.49 25.05 5.98
N SER A 37 -18.96 25.59 7.08
CA SER A 37 -19.03 27.03 7.37
C SER A 37 -18.11 27.82 6.45
N ASP A 38 -18.33 29.14 6.32
CA ASP A 38 -17.50 30.02 5.49
C ASP A 38 -15.99 29.93 5.84
N GLU A 39 -15.67 29.78 7.14
CA GLU A 39 -14.30 29.62 7.60
C GLU A 39 -13.69 28.28 7.15
N GLN A 40 -14.46 27.19 7.25
CA GLN A 40 -14.04 25.87 6.79
C GLN A 40 -13.89 25.81 5.27
N GLU A 41 -14.81 26.43 4.53
CA GLU A 41 -14.76 26.53 3.08
C GLU A 41 -13.50 27.28 2.62
N LYS A 42 -13.14 28.37 3.32
CA LYS A 42 -11.90 29.11 3.06
C LYS A 42 -10.65 28.23 3.26
N GLN A 43 -10.60 27.41 4.31
CA GLN A 43 -9.48 26.48 4.56
C GLN A 43 -9.40 25.38 3.49
N ILE A 44 -10.53 24.76 3.16
CA ILE A 44 -10.63 23.72 2.11
C ILE A 44 -10.24 24.29 0.75
N ASN A 45 -10.66 25.51 0.41
CA ASN A 45 -10.26 26.18 -0.83
C ASN A 45 -8.76 26.52 -0.89
N ALA A 46 -8.13 26.86 0.23
CA ALA A 46 -6.68 27.01 0.30
C ALA A 46 -5.98 25.65 0.04
N PHE A 47 -6.47 24.58 0.65
CA PHE A 47 -5.96 23.24 0.41
C PHE A 47 -6.13 22.78 -1.05
N LYS A 48 -7.27 23.09 -1.67
CA LYS A 48 -7.52 22.85 -3.11
C LYS A 48 -6.47 23.53 -4.00
N LYS A 49 -6.11 24.79 -3.69
CA LYS A 49 -5.08 25.54 -4.43
C LYS A 49 -3.69 24.92 -4.27
N LEU A 50 -3.37 24.40 -3.09
CA LEU A 50 -2.10 23.71 -2.83
C LEU A 50 -2.02 22.36 -3.58
N LEU A 51 -3.12 21.61 -3.61
CA LEU A 51 -3.18 20.31 -4.29
C LEU A 51 -3.15 20.43 -5.82
N GLY A 52 -3.75 21.48 -6.40
CA GLY A 52 -3.79 21.68 -7.84
C GLY A 52 -4.23 20.42 -8.61
N ASP A 53 -3.52 20.10 -9.69
CA ASP A 53 -3.73 18.88 -10.48
C ASP A 53 -3.09 17.62 -9.88
N TYR A 54 -2.31 17.75 -8.80
CA TYR A 54 -1.66 16.61 -8.14
C TYR A 54 -2.64 15.72 -7.38
N GLY A 55 -3.89 16.14 -7.17
CA GLY A 55 -4.92 15.32 -6.52
C GLY A 55 -5.20 14.00 -7.22
N ALA A 56 -5.19 13.99 -8.56
CA ALA A 56 -5.33 12.75 -9.33
C ALA A 56 -4.10 11.85 -9.17
N LEU A 57 -2.89 12.42 -9.23
CA LEU A 57 -1.66 11.65 -9.03
C LEU A 57 -1.60 11.04 -7.61
N ALA A 58 -1.98 11.81 -6.60
CA ALA A 58 -2.02 11.35 -5.22
C ALA A 58 -3.04 10.22 -5.03
N ALA A 59 -4.24 10.35 -5.59
CA ALA A 59 -5.25 9.29 -5.58
C ALA A 59 -4.76 8.02 -6.28
N PHE A 60 -4.09 8.15 -7.43
CA PHE A 60 -3.52 7.03 -8.15
C PHE A 60 -2.44 6.30 -7.34
N LEU A 61 -1.46 7.04 -6.81
CA LEU A 61 -0.33 6.46 -6.07
C LEU A 61 -0.81 5.73 -4.81
N PHE A 62 -1.73 6.33 -4.06
CA PHE A 62 -2.27 5.71 -2.86
C PHE A 62 -3.10 4.46 -3.20
N ALA A 63 -3.90 4.49 -4.27
CA ALA A 63 -4.67 3.32 -4.71
C ALA A 63 -3.79 2.19 -5.29
N ALA A 64 -2.66 2.54 -5.91
CA ALA A 64 -1.71 1.57 -6.47
C ALA A 64 -0.83 0.91 -5.38
N THR A 65 -0.88 1.42 -4.15
CA THR A 65 -0.18 0.84 -3.00
C THR A 65 -1.19 0.17 -2.06
N PRO A 66 -0.78 -0.80 -1.22
CA PRO A 66 -1.61 -1.34 -0.14
C PRO A 66 -1.95 -0.32 0.97
N SER A 67 -1.76 0.97 0.71
CA SER A 67 -1.91 2.07 1.66
C SER A 67 -3.39 2.36 1.93
N PRO A 68 -3.74 2.93 3.09
CA PRO A 68 -5.05 3.54 3.33
C PRO A 68 -5.28 4.71 2.35
N ASP A 69 -5.96 4.45 1.24
CA ASP A 69 -6.32 5.43 0.21
C ASP A 69 -7.39 6.42 0.68
N ASP A 70 -8.17 6.06 1.71
CA ASP A 70 -9.23 6.90 2.30
C ASP A 70 -8.72 8.23 2.88
N ILE A 71 -7.45 8.28 3.30
CA ILE A 71 -6.78 9.49 3.79
C ILE A 71 -6.78 10.60 2.72
N ILE A 72 -6.75 10.22 1.44
CA ILE A 72 -6.74 11.17 0.32
C ILE A 72 -8.14 11.38 -0.25
N ILE A 73 -8.95 10.33 -0.30
CA ILE A 73 -10.27 10.37 -0.94
C ILE A 73 -11.20 11.37 -0.24
N ILE A 74 -11.20 11.39 1.10
CA ILE A 74 -12.09 12.27 1.87
C ILE A 74 -11.75 13.75 1.62
N PRO A 75 -10.49 14.22 1.78
CA PRO A 75 -10.13 15.58 1.44
C PRO A 75 -10.41 15.94 -0.03
N LEU A 76 -10.18 15.03 -0.97
CA LEU A 76 -10.49 15.27 -2.39
C LEU A 76 -11.99 15.45 -2.64
N GLY A 77 -12.84 14.71 -1.93
CA GLY A 77 -14.29 14.89 -1.94
C GLY A 77 -14.69 16.27 -1.40
N LEU A 78 -14.16 16.65 -0.24
CA LEU A 78 -14.46 17.93 0.43
C LEU A 78 -14.08 19.15 -0.43
N ILE A 79 -12.95 19.13 -1.13
CA ILE A 79 -12.54 20.22 -2.04
C ILE A 79 -13.32 20.26 -3.36
N ARG A 80 -14.26 19.33 -3.55
CA ARG A 80 -14.96 19.12 -4.83
C ARG A 80 -14.01 18.98 -6.00
N TYR A 81 -13.07 18.04 -5.87
CA TYR A 81 -12.17 17.71 -6.96
C TYR A 81 -12.94 17.19 -8.18
N ASN A 82 -12.33 17.20 -9.36
CA ASN A 82 -12.99 16.71 -10.56
C ASN A 82 -13.25 15.19 -10.44
N THR A 83 -14.52 14.79 -10.40
CA THR A 83 -14.96 13.39 -10.22
C THR A 83 -14.39 12.46 -11.27
N TRP A 84 -14.29 12.90 -12.53
CA TRP A 84 -13.73 12.08 -13.61
C TRP A 84 -12.22 11.88 -13.48
N LYS A 85 -11.48 12.94 -13.16
CA LYS A 85 -10.04 12.85 -12.88
C LYS A 85 -9.78 11.93 -11.68
N PHE A 86 -10.56 12.06 -10.62
CA PHE A 86 -10.50 11.20 -9.45
C PHE A 86 -10.80 9.74 -9.80
N PHE A 87 -11.93 9.49 -10.46
CA PHE A 87 -12.38 8.13 -10.78
C PHE A 87 -11.40 7.39 -11.69
N ALA A 88 -10.89 8.07 -12.72
CA ALA A 88 -9.87 7.50 -13.60
C ALA A 88 -8.59 7.13 -12.82
N ALA A 89 -8.11 8.05 -11.97
CA ALA A 89 -6.90 7.84 -11.18
C ALA A 89 -7.05 6.70 -10.15
N ILE A 90 -8.12 6.71 -9.34
CA ILE A 90 -8.34 5.70 -8.30
C ILE A 90 -8.56 4.32 -8.92
N THR A 91 -9.31 4.26 -10.03
CA THR A 91 -9.61 3.00 -10.72
C THR A 91 -8.35 2.44 -11.37
N ALA A 92 -7.54 3.28 -12.03
CA ALA A 92 -6.27 2.84 -12.61
C ALA A 92 -5.32 2.28 -11.53
N GLY A 93 -5.19 2.96 -10.39
CA GLY A 93 -4.38 2.46 -9.28
C GLY A 93 -4.88 1.11 -8.75
N LYS A 94 -6.20 0.99 -8.58
CA LYS A 94 -6.83 -0.27 -8.13
C LYS A 94 -6.70 -1.40 -9.15
N ILE A 95 -6.82 -1.13 -10.45
CA ILE A 95 -6.59 -2.13 -11.49
C ILE A 95 -5.16 -2.66 -11.39
N ILE A 96 -4.15 -1.79 -11.23
CA ILE A 96 -2.75 -2.21 -11.13
C ILE A 96 -2.55 -3.15 -9.94
N ILE A 97 -3.00 -2.76 -8.74
CA ILE A 97 -2.81 -3.60 -7.55
C ILE A 97 -3.67 -4.87 -7.59
N SER A 98 -4.88 -4.82 -8.16
CA SER A 98 -5.75 -6.00 -8.32
C SER A 98 -5.19 -6.99 -9.34
N ILE A 99 -4.63 -6.52 -10.46
CA ILE A 99 -3.92 -7.36 -11.44
C ILE A 99 -2.71 -8.00 -10.77
N ALA A 100 -1.87 -7.21 -10.10
CA ALA A 100 -0.70 -7.73 -9.39
C ALA A 100 -1.13 -8.82 -8.39
N THR A 101 -2.14 -8.55 -7.57
CA THR A 101 -2.68 -9.50 -6.59
C THR A 101 -3.23 -10.77 -7.24
N SER A 102 -3.93 -10.65 -8.37
CA SER A 102 -4.48 -11.80 -9.10
C SER A 102 -3.37 -12.70 -9.65
N TYR A 103 -2.34 -12.12 -10.29
CA TYR A 103 -1.18 -12.88 -10.76
C TYR A 103 -0.37 -13.50 -9.63
N PHE A 104 -0.18 -12.79 -8.52
CA PHE A 104 0.43 -13.36 -7.31
C PHE A 104 -0.39 -14.56 -6.82
N GLY A 105 -1.72 -14.45 -6.79
CA GLY A 105 -2.61 -15.55 -6.41
C GLY A 105 -2.49 -16.77 -7.33
N VAL A 106 -2.33 -16.58 -8.64
CA VAL A 106 -2.11 -17.69 -9.59
C VAL A 106 -0.72 -18.29 -9.47
N PHE A 107 0.32 -17.47 -9.30
CA PHE A 107 1.69 -17.96 -9.11
C PHE A 107 1.80 -18.82 -7.84
N PHE A 108 1.29 -18.33 -6.72
CA PHE A 108 1.23 -19.12 -5.48
C PHE A 108 0.31 -20.34 -5.64
N GLY A 109 -0.88 -20.14 -6.22
CA GLY A 109 -1.83 -21.23 -6.45
C GLY A 109 -1.23 -22.39 -7.25
N SER A 110 -0.53 -22.11 -8.34
CA SER A 110 0.15 -23.12 -9.17
C SER A 110 1.35 -23.76 -8.48
N PHE A 111 2.18 -22.96 -7.80
CA PHE A 111 3.35 -23.48 -7.07
C PHE A 111 2.96 -24.43 -5.93
N PHE A 112 1.80 -24.20 -5.29
CA PHE A 112 1.34 -24.95 -4.14
C PHE A 112 0.26 -26.01 -4.45
N SER A 113 -0.48 -25.89 -5.57
CA SER A 113 -1.53 -26.87 -5.92
C SER A 113 -0.97 -28.25 -6.21
N GLU A 114 0.23 -28.34 -6.81
CA GLU A 114 0.88 -29.62 -7.09
C GLU A 114 1.35 -30.35 -5.82
N LYS A 115 1.51 -29.63 -4.70
CA LYS A 115 2.09 -30.17 -3.46
C LYS A 115 1.06 -30.43 -2.35
N GLY A 116 -0.23 -30.18 -2.64
CA GLY A 116 -1.35 -30.36 -1.70
C GLY A 116 -1.45 -29.26 -0.65
N VAL A 117 -2.66 -29.03 -0.12
CA VAL A 117 -3.00 -27.91 0.77
C VAL A 117 -2.12 -27.85 2.03
N TRP A 118 -1.72 -29.02 2.56
CA TRP A 118 -0.86 -29.10 3.74
C TRP A 118 0.52 -28.49 3.51
N SER A 119 1.06 -28.58 2.29
CA SER A 119 2.36 -27.99 1.95
C SER A 119 2.33 -26.46 1.99
N SER A 120 1.28 -25.82 1.49
CA SER A 120 1.12 -24.36 1.57
C SER A 120 0.93 -23.86 3.00
N VAL A 121 0.20 -24.64 3.82
CA VAL A 121 -0.02 -24.28 5.23
C VAL A 121 1.30 -24.35 5.99
N ILE A 122 2.05 -25.45 5.84
CA ILE A 122 3.36 -25.61 6.49
C ILE A 122 4.34 -24.54 5.99
N ALA A 123 4.40 -24.29 4.68
CA ALA A 123 5.26 -23.25 4.12
C ALA A 123 4.94 -21.85 4.66
N SER A 124 3.65 -21.52 4.81
CA SER A 124 3.21 -20.24 5.40
C SER A 124 3.61 -20.12 6.87
N ILE A 125 3.47 -21.20 7.65
CA ILE A 125 3.89 -21.23 9.06
C ILE A 125 5.41 -21.08 9.18
N VAL A 126 6.18 -21.81 8.38
CA VAL A 126 7.64 -21.71 8.36
C VAL A 126 8.09 -20.31 7.94
N PHE A 127 7.49 -19.75 6.89
CA PHE A 127 7.74 -18.38 6.46
C PHE A 127 7.48 -17.39 7.58
N LEU A 128 6.34 -17.51 8.28
CA LEU A 128 6.00 -16.65 9.41
C LEU A 128 7.04 -16.73 10.53
N ILE A 129 7.47 -17.95 10.89
CA ILE A 129 8.48 -18.17 11.93
C ILE A 129 9.82 -17.55 11.53
N VAL A 130 10.28 -17.80 10.30
CA VAL A 130 11.54 -17.24 9.78
C VAL A 130 11.46 -15.72 9.71
N PHE A 131 10.36 -15.17 9.21
CA PHE A 131 10.15 -13.73 9.13
C PHE A 131 10.17 -13.08 10.51
N THR A 132 9.45 -13.65 11.46
CA THR A 132 9.44 -13.20 12.86
C THR A 132 10.84 -13.27 13.47
N TRP A 133 11.57 -14.36 13.22
CA TRP A 133 12.96 -14.50 13.69
C TRP A 133 13.89 -13.43 13.11
N ILE A 134 13.75 -13.10 11.83
CA ILE A 134 14.49 -12.01 11.18
C ILE A 134 14.14 -10.67 11.84
N LEU A 135 12.85 -10.37 12.04
CA LEU A 135 12.41 -9.12 12.67
C LEU A 135 13.01 -8.95 14.06
N LEU A 136 13.11 -10.02 14.86
CA LEU A 136 13.69 -9.98 16.20
C LEU A 136 15.22 -9.89 16.20
N LYS A 137 15.88 -10.39 15.14
CA LYS A 137 17.34 -10.33 14.98
C LYS A 137 17.85 -8.98 14.53
N ILE A 138 17.02 -8.21 13.84
CA ILE A 138 17.35 -6.87 13.35
C ILE A 138 17.22 -5.87 14.50
N ASP A 139 18.29 -5.11 14.74
CA ASP A 139 18.32 -3.99 15.67
C ASP A 139 17.73 -2.76 14.98
N TRP A 140 16.41 -2.61 15.12
CA TRP A 140 15.66 -1.51 14.51
C TRP A 140 16.14 -0.13 14.96
N VAL A 141 16.77 -0.01 16.15
CA VAL A 141 17.35 1.25 16.62
C VAL A 141 18.57 1.61 15.76
N LYS A 142 19.47 0.66 15.50
CA LYS A 142 20.61 0.90 14.60
C LYS A 142 20.17 1.16 13.17
N VAL A 143 19.19 0.42 12.66
CA VAL A 143 18.63 0.66 11.33
C VAL A 143 18.09 2.07 11.22
N MET A 144 17.31 2.52 12.21
CA MET A 144 16.77 3.87 12.25
C MET A 144 17.88 4.92 12.28
N LEU A 145 18.91 4.75 13.10
CA LEU A 145 20.05 5.68 13.17
C LEU A 145 20.79 5.79 11.84
N ILE A 146 21.07 4.67 11.18
CA ILE A 146 21.74 4.64 9.88
C ILE A 146 20.89 5.34 8.81
N VAL A 147 19.58 5.06 8.78
CA VAL A 147 18.68 5.67 7.80
C VAL A 147 18.50 7.17 8.07
N ASN A 148 18.45 7.61 9.32
CA ASN A 148 18.30 9.01 9.68
C ASN A 148 19.57 9.83 9.40
N GLU A 149 20.76 9.30 9.74
CA GLU A 149 22.03 10.02 9.55
C GLU A 149 22.54 9.96 8.11
N LYS A 150 22.37 8.82 7.43
CA LYS A 150 23.03 8.54 6.13
C LYS A 150 22.04 8.28 4.98
N GLY A 151 20.74 8.21 5.28
CA GLY A 151 19.69 7.98 4.30
C GLY A 151 19.55 6.53 3.84
N TRP A 152 18.44 6.25 3.14
CA TRP A 152 18.11 4.93 2.59
C TRP A 152 19.16 4.37 1.62
N LYS A 153 19.89 5.24 0.91
CA LYS A 153 20.94 4.83 -0.03
C LYS A 153 22.09 4.11 0.68
N GLU A 154 22.47 4.56 1.88
CA GLU A 154 23.56 3.96 2.62
C GLU A 154 23.13 2.66 3.30
N PHE A 155 21.91 2.60 3.82
CA PHE A 155 21.34 1.37 4.35
C PHE A 155 21.34 0.24 3.29
N LEU A 156 20.89 0.53 2.06
CA LEU A 156 20.94 -0.43 0.95
C LEU A 156 22.37 -0.84 0.60
N ARG A 157 23.33 0.07 0.68
CA ARG A 157 24.75 -0.23 0.44
C ARG A 157 25.32 -1.18 1.50
N ILE A 158 24.93 -1.02 2.77
CA ILE A 158 25.35 -1.89 3.88
C ILE A 158 24.79 -3.30 3.70
N ILE A 159 23.52 -3.43 3.31
CA ILE A 159 22.90 -4.72 2.97
C ILE A 159 23.64 -5.37 1.79
N TYR A 160 23.87 -4.60 0.72
CA TYR A 160 24.55 -5.09 -0.48
C TYR A 160 26.00 -5.55 -0.20
N ARG A 161 26.71 -4.83 0.66
CA ARG A 161 28.07 -5.20 1.11
C ARG A 161 28.10 -6.30 2.16
N ARG A 162 26.94 -6.89 2.52
CA ARG A 162 26.83 -7.99 3.48
C ARG A 162 27.33 -7.66 4.90
N ASN A 163 27.36 -6.38 5.25
CA ASN A 163 27.79 -5.90 6.58
C ASN A 163 26.67 -6.03 7.63
N TRP A 164 26.15 -7.25 7.82
CA TRP A 164 25.02 -7.53 8.70
C TRP A 164 25.30 -7.25 10.17
N ASP A 165 26.57 -7.28 10.60
CA ASP A 165 26.97 -7.02 11.99
C ASP A 165 26.59 -5.61 12.50
N LEU A 166 26.42 -4.66 11.58
CA LEU A 166 25.99 -3.29 11.89
C LEU A 166 24.49 -3.20 12.16
N ILE A 167 23.71 -4.15 11.65
CA ILE A 167 22.24 -4.14 11.69
C ILE A 167 21.70 -5.18 12.68
N LEU A 168 22.45 -6.24 12.96
CA LEU A 168 22.02 -7.30 13.86
C LEU A 168 22.12 -6.87 15.33
N VAL A 169 21.17 -7.34 16.13
CA VAL A 169 21.23 -7.26 17.60
C VAL A 169 22.46 -8.06 18.03
N LYS A 170 23.48 -7.36 18.55
CA LYS A 170 24.58 -8.03 19.24
C LYS A 170 23.96 -8.68 20.47
N LYS A 171 24.05 -10.01 20.60
CA LYS A 171 23.74 -10.68 21.87
C LYS A 171 24.55 -9.95 22.94
N SER A 172 23.88 -9.22 23.82
CA SER A 172 24.51 -8.85 25.07
C SER A 172 24.94 -10.17 25.69
N LYS A 173 26.24 -10.32 25.99
CA LYS A 173 26.65 -11.33 26.94
C LYS A 173 25.89 -10.97 28.21
N THR A 174 24.83 -11.70 28.52
CA THR A 174 24.22 -11.72 29.84
C THR A 174 25.37 -11.96 30.80
N GLN A 175 25.84 -10.91 31.47
CA GLN A 175 26.63 -11.09 32.67
C GLN A 175 25.67 -11.60 33.73
N ARG A 176 25.87 -12.89 34.06
CA ARG A 176 25.50 -13.61 35.28
C ARG A 176 24.13 -13.33 35.89
#